data_AF-A0A1V4QS44-F1
#
_entry.id   AF-A0A1V4QS44-F1
#
_cell.length_a   1.000
_cell.length_b   1.000
_cell.length_c   1.000
_cell.angle_alpha   90.00
_cell.angle_beta   90.00
_cell.angle_gamma   90.00
#
_symmetry.space_group_name_H-M   'P 1'
#
loop_
_entity.id
_entity.type
_entity.pdbx_description
1 polymer ?
#
loop_
_entity_poly.entity_id
_entity_poly.type
_entity_poly.pdbx_seq_one_letter_code
_entity_poly.pdbx_strand_id
1 'polypeptide(L)'
;MDALLGVRRSYIVVSAVPGEALERCLEEHLRRWDERAVQCFNAALVELVRRLHRRGCVHRDLYASHIFLDVTERGPELYLIDLARLFSPRWRLFRWQVKDLAELKYSMPAGWVERHWRGFLEAYLGATDAGVVGRYDRAIDAKVSAIRRHARRGAARGGAEPAGQDGLDD
;
A
#
# COMPACT_ATOMS: atom_id res chain seq x y z
N MET A 1 30.82 -10.34 -35.67
CA MET A 1 29.39 -10.00 -35.71
C MET A 1 28.66 -11.00 -34.82
N ASP A 2 27.95 -10.44 -33.84
CA ASP A 2 26.80 -11.00 -33.11
C ASP A 2 26.97 -12.25 -32.25
N ALA A 3 27.67 -12.09 -31.12
CA ALA A 3 27.31 -12.81 -29.90
C ALA A 3 26.04 -12.16 -29.33
N LEU A 4 24.89 -12.72 -29.71
CA LEU A 4 23.57 -12.46 -29.11
C LEU A 4 23.69 -12.51 -27.58
N LEU A 5 23.62 -11.34 -26.96
CA LEU A 5 23.51 -11.16 -25.51
C LEU A 5 22.28 -11.94 -25.02
N GLY A 6 22.52 -13.12 -24.46
CA GLY A 6 21.47 -14.03 -23.99
C GLY A 6 20.54 -13.32 -23.01
N VAL A 7 19.28 -13.20 -23.41
CA VAL A 7 18.21 -12.70 -22.54
C VAL A 7 18.11 -13.66 -21.35
N ARG A 8 18.67 -13.25 -20.21
CA ARG A 8 18.53 -14.02 -18.96
C ARG A 8 17.07 -13.97 -18.53
N ARG A 9 16.36 -15.08 -18.74
CA ARG A 9 15.01 -15.27 -18.21
C ARG A 9 15.14 -15.91 -16.82
N SER A 10 14.57 -15.25 -15.82
CA SER A 10 14.47 -15.77 -14.46
C SER A 10 13.01 -15.78 -14.03
N TYR A 11 12.60 -16.81 -13.30
CA TYR A 11 11.28 -16.90 -12.69
C TYR A 11 11.42 -17.20 -11.19
N ILE A 12 10.42 -16.79 -10.42
CA ILE A 12 10.27 -17.15 -9.01
C ILE A 12 8.89 -17.78 -8.84
N VAL A 13 8.83 -18.91 -8.15
CA VAL A 13 7.58 -19.56 -7.76
C VAL A 13 7.42 -19.36 -6.27
N VAL A 14 6.28 -18.79 -5.88
CA VAL A 14 5.93 -18.52 -4.48
C VAL A 14 4.62 -19.24 -4.16
N SER A 15 4.44 -19.59 -2.89
CA SER A 15 3.15 -20.09 -2.41
C SER A 15 2.09 -18.99 -2.47
N ALA A 16 0.85 -19.36 -2.76
CA ALA A 16 -0.27 -18.46 -2.55
C ALA A 16 -0.42 -18.14 -1.06
N VAL A 17 -0.78 -16.89 -0.74
CA VAL A 17 -1.17 -16.49 0.61
C VAL A 17 -2.68 -16.64 0.77
N PRO A 18 -3.19 -16.94 1.97
CA PRO A 18 -4.63 -16.98 2.22
C PRO A 18 -5.25 -15.58 2.21
N GLY A 19 -6.58 -15.54 2.20
CA GLY A 19 -7.34 -14.30 2.35
C GLY A 19 -7.48 -13.48 1.08
N GLU A 20 -7.88 -12.22 1.26
CA GLU A 20 -8.14 -11.27 0.18
C GLU A 20 -7.44 -9.92 0.42
N ALA A 21 -7.05 -9.25 -0.66
CA ALA A 21 -6.47 -7.91 -0.60
C ALA A 21 -7.37 -6.91 0.16
N LEU A 22 -6.78 -6.10 1.03
CA LEU A 22 -7.48 -5.10 1.85
C LEU A 22 -8.32 -4.15 1.01
N GLU A 23 -7.83 -3.75 -0.16
CA GLU A 23 -8.56 -2.89 -1.10
C GLU A 23 -9.96 -3.44 -1.44
N ARG A 24 -10.11 -4.76 -1.50
CA ARG A 24 -11.36 -5.42 -1.88
C ARG A 24 -12.24 -5.75 -0.68
N CYS A 25 -11.65 -6.20 0.43
CA CYS A 25 -12.43 -6.78 1.52
C CYS A 25 -12.56 -5.89 2.77
N LEU A 26 -11.67 -4.91 2.98
CA LEU A 26 -11.55 -4.26 4.29
C LEU A 26 -12.80 -3.47 4.67
N GLU A 27 -13.42 -2.77 3.71
CA GLU A 27 -14.59 -1.94 4.02
C GLU A 27 -15.77 -2.78 4.55
N GLU A 28 -16.00 -3.96 3.97
CA GLU A 28 -17.06 -4.86 4.43
C GLU A 28 -16.76 -5.45 5.81
N HIS A 29 -15.50 -5.79 6.07
CA HIS A 29 -15.08 -6.25 7.40
C HIS A 29 -15.27 -5.16 8.45
N LEU A 30 -14.87 -3.91 8.17
CA LEU A 30 -15.03 -2.79 9.10
C LEU A 30 -16.48 -2.48 9.45
N ARG A 31 -17.46 -2.82 8.60
CA ARG A 31 -18.89 -2.66 8.90
C ARG A 31 -19.42 -3.75 9.82
N ARG A 32 -18.81 -4.94 9.81
CA ARG A 32 -19.27 -6.13 10.54
C ARG A 32 -18.51 -6.37 11.83
N TRP A 33 -17.25 -5.95 11.88
CA TRP A 33 -16.39 -6.14 13.03
C TRP A 33 -16.82 -5.29 14.21
N ASP A 34 -16.71 -5.89 15.40
CA ASP A 34 -16.79 -5.17 16.64
C ASP A 34 -15.50 -4.37 16.90
N GLU A 35 -15.53 -3.55 17.95
CA GLU A 35 -14.39 -2.70 18.34
C GLU A 35 -13.11 -3.53 18.58
N ARG A 36 -13.24 -4.73 19.17
CA ARG A 36 -12.11 -5.60 19.45
C ARG A 36 -11.45 -6.10 18.18
N ALA A 37 -12.22 -6.57 17.20
CA ALA A 37 -11.69 -7.05 15.93
C ALA A 37 -11.01 -5.91 15.14
N VAL A 38 -11.58 -4.70 15.16
CA VAL A 38 -10.96 -3.50 14.57
C VAL A 38 -9.63 -3.16 15.25
N GLN A 39 -9.57 -3.24 16.59
CA GLN A 39 -8.32 -3.03 17.34
C GLN A 39 -7.26 -4.09 17.00
N CYS A 40 -7.63 -5.36 16.93
CA CYS A 40 -6.74 -6.44 16.51
C CYS A 40 -6.19 -6.22 15.09
N PHE A 41 -7.05 -5.83 14.15
CA PHE A 41 -6.64 -5.49 12.79
C PHE A 41 -5.66 -4.32 12.76
N ASN A 42 -5.97 -3.23 13.46
CA ASN A 42 -5.11 -2.05 13.52
C ASN A 42 -3.74 -2.40 14.13
N ALA A 43 -3.71 -3.21 15.18
CA ALA A 43 -2.47 -3.68 15.79
C ALA A 43 -1.63 -4.54 14.81
N ALA A 44 -2.27 -5.46 14.09
CA ALA A 44 -1.61 -6.28 13.08
C ALA A 44 -1.03 -5.44 11.93
N LEU A 45 -1.77 -4.43 11.46
CA LEU A 45 -1.32 -3.52 10.40
C LEU A 45 -0.13 -2.67 10.85
N VAL A 46 -0.18 -2.13 12.08
CA VAL A 46 0.93 -1.39 12.69
C VAL A 46 2.16 -2.27 12.78
N GLU A 47 2.04 -3.50 13.30
CA GLU A 47 3.17 -4.40 13.46
C GLU A 47 3.78 -4.81 12.11
N LEU A 48 2.95 -5.13 11.10
CA LEU A 48 3.41 -5.46 9.76
C LEU A 48 4.31 -4.37 9.17
N VAL A 49 3.83 -3.12 9.18
CA VAL A 49 4.55 -1.98 8.59
C VAL A 49 5.75 -1.58 9.44
N ARG A 50 5.62 -1.55 10.78
CA ARG A 50 6.74 -1.28 11.69
C ARG A 50 7.85 -2.31 11.52
N ARG A 51 7.53 -3.60 11.45
CA ARG A 51 8.51 -4.68 11.32
C ARG A 51 9.31 -4.56 10.03
N LEU A 52 8.66 -4.22 8.93
CA LEU A 52 9.32 -3.96 7.65
C LEU A 52 10.31 -2.78 7.78
N HIS A 53 9.82 -1.63 8.24
CA HIS A 53 10.61 -0.40 8.32
C HIS A 53 11.71 -0.44 9.38
N ARG A 54 11.51 -1.13 10.52
CA ARG A 54 12.53 -1.32 11.57
C ARG A 54 13.70 -2.18 11.11
N ARG A 55 13.48 -3.08 10.15
CA ARG A 55 14.55 -3.84 9.49
C ARG A 55 15.30 -3.04 8.43
N GLY A 56 14.98 -1.75 8.29
CA GLY A 56 15.58 -0.88 7.29
C GLY A 56 15.11 -1.15 5.88
N CYS A 57 14.04 -1.94 5.70
CA CYS A 57 13.45 -2.25 4.41
C CYS A 57 12.28 -1.31 4.12
N VAL A 58 12.03 -1.05 2.85
CA VAL A 58 10.83 -0.38 2.33
C VAL A 58 10.29 -1.19 1.16
N HIS A 59 8.97 -1.26 1.05
CA HIS A 59 8.25 -2.02 0.03
C HIS A 59 8.36 -1.37 -1.34
N ARG A 60 8.25 -0.04 -1.39
CA ARG A 60 8.12 0.82 -2.57
C ARG A 60 6.80 0.75 -3.33
N ASP A 61 5.91 -0.19 -3.03
CA ASP A 61 4.53 -0.20 -3.54
C ASP A 61 3.59 -0.66 -2.43
N LEU A 62 3.60 0.03 -1.28
CA LEU A 62 2.85 -0.41 -0.09
C LEU A 62 1.36 -0.01 -0.21
N TYR A 63 0.67 -0.54 -1.22
CA TYR A 63 -0.76 -0.32 -1.42
C TYR A 63 -1.59 -1.38 -0.70
N ALA A 64 -2.84 -1.06 -0.35
CA ALA A 64 -3.80 -1.98 0.24
C ALA A 64 -4.06 -3.21 -0.65
N SER A 65 -3.86 -3.11 -1.96
CA SER A 65 -3.89 -4.23 -2.90
C SER A 65 -2.83 -5.30 -2.66
N HIS A 66 -1.73 -4.95 -1.97
CA HIS A 66 -0.59 -5.83 -1.68
C HIS A 66 -0.59 -6.35 -0.23
N ILE A 67 -1.61 -6.02 0.55
CA ILE A 67 -1.79 -6.54 1.90
C ILE A 67 -3.03 -7.42 1.87
N PHE A 68 -2.86 -8.71 2.11
CA PHE A 68 -3.95 -9.68 2.18
C PHE A 68 -4.39 -9.85 3.63
N LEU A 69 -5.70 -9.92 3.84
CA LEU A 69 -6.35 -10.17 5.11
C LEU A 69 -6.97 -11.56 5.09
N ASP A 70 -6.56 -12.37 6.05
CA ASP A 70 -7.20 -13.63 6.39
C ASP A 70 -7.84 -13.51 7.78
N VAL A 71 -9.11 -13.87 7.90
CA VAL A 71 -9.85 -13.78 9.17
C VAL A 71 -9.95 -15.17 9.76
N THR A 72 -9.12 -15.43 10.77
CA THR A 72 -9.02 -16.73 11.44
C THR A 72 -9.76 -16.71 12.77
N GLU A 73 -9.90 -17.87 13.42
CA GLU A 73 -10.41 -17.98 14.79
C GLU A 73 -9.55 -17.18 15.81
N ARG A 74 -8.27 -16.94 15.50
CA ARG A 74 -7.35 -16.18 16.34
C ARG A 74 -7.42 -14.66 16.09
N GLY A 75 -8.20 -14.24 15.09
CA GLY A 75 -8.32 -12.86 14.66
C GLY A 75 -7.74 -12.60 13.25
N PRO A 76 -7.68 -11.32 12.85
CA PRO A 76 -7.19 -10.92 11.54
C PRO A 76 -5.68 -11.12 11.41
N GLU A 77 -5.26 -11.89 10.41
CA GLU A 77 -3.87 -12.10 10.02
C GLU A 77 -3.59 -11.35 8.71
N LEU A 78 -2.43 -10.70 8.62
CA LEU A 78 -2.05 -9.90 7.45
C LEU A 78 -0.82 -10.46 6.73
N TYR A 79 -0.89 -10.52 5.41
CA TYR A 79 0.15 -11.04 4.53
C TYR A 79 0.57 -9.96 3.53
N LEU A 80 1.84 -9.60 3.53
CA LEU A 80 2.41 -8.66 2.54
C LEU A 80 2.95 -9.43 1.34
N ILE A 81 2.46 -9.11 0.15
CA ILE A 81 2.88 -9.72 -1.12
C ILE A 81 3.61 -8.71 -2.01
N ASP A 82 4.06 -9.15 -3.19
CA ASP A 82 4.79 -8.34 -4.17
C ASP A 82 6.07 -7.67 -3.62
N LEU A 83 6.94 -8.51 -3.06
CA LEU A 83 8.23 -8.07 -2.52
C LEU A 83 9.30 -7.82 -3.60
N ALA A 84 8.95 -7.87 -4.89
CA ALA A 84 9.90 -7.83 -6.01
C ALA A 84 10.71 -6.51 -6.06
N ARG A 85 10.15 -5.44 -5.51
CA ARG A 85 10.79 -4.11 -5.45
C ARG A 85 11.30 -3.74 -4.06
N LEU A 86 11.10 -4.61 -3.06
CA LEU A 86 11.56 -4.40 -1.70
C LEU A 86 13.07 -4.17 -1.68
N PHE A 87 13.52 -3.19 -0.89
CA PHE A 87 14.95 -2.95 -0.72
C PHE A 87 15.26 -2.20 0.58
N SER A 88 16.54 -2.16 0.93
CA SER A 88 17.04 -1.42 2.10
C SER A 88 17.77 -0.14 1.67
N PRO A 89 17.14 1.05 1.74
CA PRO A 89 17.76 2.29 1.31
C PRO A 89 18.92 2.70 2.23
N ARG A 90 20.10 2.93 1.64
CA ARG A 90 21.28 3.49 2.35
C ARG A 90 21.13 4.98 2.68
N TRP A 91 20.28 5.68 1.93
CA TRP A 91 20.07 7.13 2.05
C TRP A 91 18.59 7.49 1.95
N ARG A 92 18.20 8.60 2.58
CA ARG A 92 16.84 9.16 2.53
C ARG A 92 15.76 8.20 3.07
N LEU A 93 16.07 7.45 4.13
CA LEU A 93 15.14 6.49 4.76
C LEU A 93 13.78 7.13 5.06
N PHE A 94 13.79 8.32 5.68
CA PHE A 94 12.56 9.08 5.98
C PHE A 94 11.67 9.26 4.74
N ARG A 95 12.25 9.64 3.60
CA ARG A 95 11.48 9.83 2.36
C ARG A 95 10.85 8.53 1.87
N TRP A 96 11.58 7.42 1.98
CA TRP A 96 11.09 6.12 1.52
C TRP A 96 9.99 5.58 2.43
N GLN A 97 10.14 5.73 3.76
CA GLN A 97 9.06 5.42 4.71
C GLN A 97 7.83 6.29 4.45
N VAL A 98 8.00 7.60 4.23
CA VAL A 98 6.89 8.50 3.87
C VAL A 98 6.23 8.07 2.56
N LYS A 99 6.99 7.57 1.57
CA LYS A 99 6.42 7.05 0.32
C LYS A 99 5.53 5.84 0.59
N ASP A 100 6.03 4.83 1.29
CA ASP A 100 5.28 3.63 1.62
C ASP A 100 4.02 3.95 2.44
N LEU A 101 4.16 4.75 3.51
CA LEU A 101 3.02 5.16 4.34
C LEU A 101 1.98 5.98 3.57
N ALA A 102 2.42 6.78 2.58
CA ALA A 102 1.50 7.52 1.73
C ALA A 102 0.77 6.63 0.72
N GLU A 103 1.42 5.59 0.20
CA GLU A 103 0.77 4.59 -0.66
C GLU A 103 -0.29 3.81 0.12
N LEU A 104 0.01 3.47 1.38
CA LEU A 104 -0.92 2.85 2.29
C LEU A 104 -2.10 3.79 2.58
N LYS A 105 -1.84 5.00 3.10
CA LYS A 105 -2.90 5.99 3.39
C LYS A 105 -3.77 6.29 2.18
N TYR A 106 -3.18 6.34 0.99
CA TYR A 106 -3.89 6.63 -0.27
C TYR A 106 -4.87 5.53 -0.69
N SER A 107 -4.54 4.27 -0.43
CA SER A 107 -5.31 3.10 -0.91
C SER A 107 -6.20 2.44 0.14
N MET A 108 -6.14 2.90 1.39
CA MET A 108 -7.03 2.45 2.45
C MET A 108 -8.44 3.09 2.31
N PRO A 109 -9.51 2.42 2.79
CA PRO A 109 -10.85 2.99 2.80
C PRO A 109 -10.91 4.33 3.53
N ALA A 110 -11.61 5.32 2.96
CA ALA A 110 -11.64 6.68 3.50
C ALA A 110 -12.14 6.74 4.95
N GLY A 111 -13.19 5.96 5.28
CA GLY A 111 -13.71 5.88 6.64
C GLY A 111 -12.72 5.28 7.65
N TRP A 112 -11.82 4.39 7.21
CA TRP A 112 -10.74 3.89 8.07
C TRP A 112 -9.68 4.97 8.29
N VAL A 113 -9.28 5.67 7.23
CA VAL A 113 -8.27 6.75 7.31
C VAL A 113 -8.74 7.85 8.26
N GLU A 114 -10.00 8.27 8.16
CA GLU A 114 -10.56 9.30 9.02
C GLU A 114 -10.52 8.92 10.50
N ARG A 115 -10.90 7.68 10.84
CA ARG A 115 -11.04 7.23 12.23
C ARG A 115 -9.75 6.74 12.86
N HIS A 116 -8.88 6.07 12.10
CA HIS A 116 -7.80 5.26 12.66
C HIS A 116 -6.40 5.71 12.24
N TRP A 117 -6.26 6.60 11.25
CA TRP A 117 -4.93 6.97 10.73
C TRP A 117 -4.02 7.60 11.78
N ARG A 118 -4.54 8.50 12.61
CA ARG A 118 -3.76 9.14 13.67
C ARG A 118 -3.21 8.10 14.66
N GLY A 119 -4.08 7.23 15.17
CA GLY A 119 -3.70 6.16 16.08
C GLY A 119 -2.73 5.16 15.45
N PHE A 120 -2.94 4.81 14.17
CA PHE A 120 -1.99 4.02 13.40
C PHE A 120 -0.61 4.70 13.35
N LEU A 121 -0.53 6.00 13.06
CA LEU A 121 0.73 6.72 12.91
C LEU A 121 1.47 6.87 14.25
N GLU A 122 0.75 7.20 15.34
CA GLU A 122 1.30 7.25 16.70
C GLU A 122 1.88 5.89 17.12
N ALA A 123 1.10 4.82 16.90
CA ALA A 123 1.53 3.46 17.17
C ALA A 123 2.68 3.03 16.25
N TYR A 124 2.70 3.44 14.97
CA TYR A 124 3.79 3.18 14.01
C TYR A 124 5.10 3.90 14.40
N LEU A 125 5.03 5.10 14.95
CA LEU A 125 6.20 5.84 15.41
C LEU A 125 6.67 5.40 16.79
N GLY A 126 5.77 4.83 17.61
CA GLY A 126 6.04 4.52 19.02
C GLY A 126 6.27 5.80 19.81
N ALA A 127 5.63 6.90 19.38
CA ALA A 127 5.83 8.23 19.91
C ALA A 127 4.47 8.90 20.08
N THR A 128 4.28 9.55 21.23
CA THR A 128 3.14 10.41 21.54
C THR A 128 3.49 11.90 21.37
N ASP A 129 4.73 12.21 20.97
CA ASP A 129 5.17 13.56 20.65
C ASP A 129 4.41 14.09 19.42
N ALA A 130 3.52 15.06 19.67
CA ALA A 130 2.68 15.66 18.64
C ALA A 130 3.47 16.35 17.52
N GLY A 131 4.68 16.84 17.80
CA GLY A 131 5.57 17.46 16.81
C GLY A 131 6.14 16.43 15.83
N VAL A 132 6.61 15.29 16.33
CA VAL A 132 7.12 14.18 15.50
C VAL A 132 6.01 13.58 14.67
N VAL A 133 4.87 13.24 15.30
CA VAL A 133 3.69 12.69 14.61
C VAL A 133 3.22 13.67 13.53
N GLY A 134 3.07 14.95 13.87
CA GLY A 134 2.63 15.99 12.93
C GLY A 134 3.60 16.21 11.77
N ARG A 135 4.91 16.06 11.98
CA ARG A 135 5.91 16.12 10.89
C ARG A 135 5.73 14.98 9.89
N TYR A 136 5.54 13.75 10.37
CA TYR A 136 5.27 12.60 9.51
C TYR A 136 3.96 12.77 8.77
N ASP A 137 2.89 13.11 9.47
CA ASP A 137 1.55 13.20 8.87
C ASP A 137 1.51 14.23 7.74
N ARG A 138 2.08 15.44 7.95
CA ARG A 138 2.19 16.45 6.89
C ARG A 138 2.99 15.98 5.68
N ALA A 139 4.09 15.27 5.90
CA ALA A 139 4.91 14.75 4.81
C ALA A 139 4.18 13.66 4.02
N ILE A 140 3.43 12.80 4.72
CA ILE A 140 2.59 11.75 4.14
C ILE A 140 1.46 12.38 3.34
N ASP A 141 0.74 13.37 3.87
CA ASP A 141 -0.36 14.04 3.15
C ASP A 141 0.10 14.79 1.91
N ALA A 142 1.26 15.45 1.99
CA ALA A 142 1.88 16.07 0.81
C ALA A 142 2.19 15.01 -0.26
N LYS A 143 2.64 13.82 0.15
CA LYS A 143 2.93 12.70 -0.76
C LYS A 143 1.66 12.05 -1.31
N VAL A 144 0.61 11.84 -0.50
CA VAL A 144 -0.72 11.39 -0.94
C VAL A 144 -1.27 12.34 -2.00
N SER A 145 -1.17 13.65 -1.77
CA SER A 145 -1.59 14.67 -2.74
C SER A 145 -0.81 14.57 -4.05
N ALA A 146 0.49 14.28 -4.00
CA ALA A 146 1.31 14.04 -5.18
C ALA A 146 0.89 12.75 -5.93
N ILE A 147 0.58 11.67 -5.21
CA ILE A 147 0.07 10.41 -5.78
C ILE A 147 -1.26 10.68 -6.51
N ARG A 148 -2.21 11.36 -5.87
CA ARG A 148 -3.50 11.76 -6.47
C ARG A 148 -3.31 12.56 -7.76
N ARG A 149 -2.40 13.55 -7.77
CA ARG A 149 -2.09 14.33 -8.99
C ARG A 149 -1.51 13.45 -10.09
N HIS A 150 -0.64 12.51 -9.75
CA HIS A 150 -0.05 11.59 -10.72
C HIS A 150 -1.12 10.66 -11.34
N ALA A 151 -1.98 10.07 -10.51
CA ALA A 151 -3.08 9.21 -10.97
C ALA A 151 -4.03 9.94 -11.93
N ARG A 152 -4.43 11.18 -11.61
CA ARG A 152 -5.26 12.01 -12.51
C ARG A 152 -4.60 12.29 -13.86
N ARG A 153 -3.28 12.55 -13.87
CA ARG A 153 -2.52 12.75 -15.12
C ARG A 153 -2.40 11.48 -15.94
N GLY A 154 -2.27 10.33 -15.28
CA GLY A 154 -2.29 9.03 -15.94
C GLY A 154 -3.64 8.75 -16.61
N ALA A 155 -4.73 8.95 -15.88
CA ALA A 155 -6.10 8.79 -16.41
C ALA A 155 -6.38 9.74 -17.60
N ALA A 156 -5.97 11.01 -17.51
CA ALA A 156 -6.15 11.98 -18.59
C ALA A 156 -5.34 11.65 -19.87
N ARG A 157 -4.22 10.92 -19.73
CA ARG A 157 -3.39 10.47 -20.87
C ARG A 157 -3.85 9.16 -21.48
N GLY A 158 -4.56 8.33 -20.71
CA GLY A 158 -5.15 7.07 -21.18
C GLY A 158 -6.59 7.20 -21.69
N GLY A 159 -7.12 8.42 -21.81
CA GLY A 159 -8.53 8.72 -22.13
C GLY A 159 -8.81 9.28 -23.54
N ALA A 160 -7.97 9.03 -24.53
CA ALA A 160 -8.25 9.27 -25.96
C ALA A 160 -7.82 7.99 -26.72
N GLU A 161 -8.62 7.27 -27.52
CA GLU A 161 -9.80 7.57 -28.37
C GLU A 161 -10.93 6.53 -28.21
N PRO A 162 -12.13 6.79 -28.76
CA PRO A 162 -12.58 5.95 -29.88
C PRO A 162 -12.72 6.76 -31.17
N ALA A 163 -11.90 6.42 -32.16
CA ALA A 163 -12.05 6.74 -33.58
C ALA A 163 -12.19 5.40 -34.32
N GLY A 164 -13.00 5.19 -35.35
CA GLY A 164 -14.22 5.83 -35.86
C GLY A 164 -15.31 4.74 -35.96
N GLN A 165 -16.60 4.98 -36.20
CA GLN A 165 -17.16 5.58 -37.42
C GLN A 165 -16.28 5.37 -38.65
N ASP A 166 -16.34 4.17 -39.20
CA ASP A 166 -16.36 3.95 -40.65
C ASP A 166 -17.61 3.13 -40.96
N GLY A 167 -18.56 3.76 -41.64
CA GLY A 167 -19.48 3.05 -42.50
C GLY A 167 -18.90 3.07 -43.91
N LEU A 168 -18.94 1.94 -44.60
CA LEU A 168 -19.34 1.74 -46.01
C LEU A 168 -18.86 0.38 -46.54
N ASP A 169 -19.78 -0.25 -47.28
CA ASP A 169 -19.67 -1.36 -48.24
C ASP A 169 -19.48 -2.77 -47.61
N ASP A 170 -20.35 -3.77 -47.78
CA ASP A 170 -21.29 -4.15 -48.87
C ASP A 170 -22.72 -4.52 -48.40
#